data_AF-A0A7Y4JWQ6-F1
#
_entry.id   AF-A0A7Y4JWQ6-F1
#
_cell.length_a   1.000
_cell.length_b   1.000
_cell.length_c   1.000
_cell.angle_alpha   90.00
_cell.angle_beta   90.00
_cell.angle_gamma   90.00
#
_symmetry.space_group_name_H-M   'P 1'
#
loop_
_entity.id
_entity.type
_entity.pdbx_description
1 polymer ?
#
loop_
_entity_poly.entity_id
_entity_poly.type
_entity_poly.pdbx_seq_one_letter_code
_entity_poly.pdbx_strand_id
1 'polypeptide(L)'
;MEGPGILVRHPAARWGLLTLLSLLVLSAVPLSGVTSRGTLKEGYTDHVRHPYVVWVGLHRGLQALYTAPLGELREGIPYRQAIDQWLDVPYVYPPGALVLFLPLALVGEWVPMSPLAFGQVCLLYLLLFAHVALYAALRLLDGLPAGGRWAVGLLCWLVLMRLALHGQYDGAWLVCGVLALTALAKDRPVVALRWLALAALLHYRALVLVAVGVVALWRVVRGRPVRQWPWGTLLGVAAAGVLCVRTFLWMAPLAARTDAATPSILGEPGTVALVMGLSAVVLALSWRGADGLVTASVGLGVVLAVIDTRHWWHASALMLVPLTVGVLRTPRWPTAVRLGLVVWAGVLEMAVWYGNPLWLFRDLNRFLRLV
;
A
#
# COMPACT_ATOMS: atom_id res chain seq x y z
N MET A 1 39.43 13.55 29.27
CA MET A 1 38.88 12.18 29.06
C MET A 1 37.38 12.26 29.25
N GLU A 2 36.65 12.61 28.20
CA GLU A 2 35.19 12.55 28.19
C GLU A 2 34.80 11.13 27.76
N GLY A 3 34.17 10.39 28.66
CA GLY A 3 33.75 9.02 28.39
C GLY A 3 32.68 8.98 27.28
N PRO A 4 32.73 8.00 26.36
CA PRO A 4 31.65 7.81 25.40
C PRO A 4 30.38 7.41 26.16
N GLY A 5 29.43 8.34 26.22
CA GLY A 5 28.13 8.14 26.88
C GLY A 5 27.43 6.90 26.35
N ILE A 6 27.08 6.01 27.28
CA ILE A 6 26.44 4.69 27.12
C ILE A 6 25.01 4.74 26.49
N LEU A 7 24.58 5.90 25.97
CA LEU A 7 23.24 6.12 25.40
C LEU A 7 23.22 6.52 23.91
N VAL A 8 24.31 6.31 23.16
CA VAL A 8 24.24 6.22 21.68
C VAL A 8 23.71 4.83 21.27
N ARG A 9 22.61 4.37 21.89
CA ARG A 9 21.93 3.15 21.45
C ARG A 9 21.16 3.47 20.16
N HIS A 10 21.62 2.82 19.09
CA HIS A 10 21.20 2.92 17.71
C HIS A 10 19.68 3.18 17.53
N PRO A 11 19.28 4.25 16.82
CA PRO A 11 17.88 4.53 16.47
C PRO A 11 17.15 3.31 15.86
N ALA A 12 17.88 2.45 15.16
CA ALA A 12 17.37 1.21 14.60
C ALA A 12 16.79 0.24 15.66
N ALA A 13 17.46 0.09 16.81
CA ALA A 13 16.98 -0.77 17.89
C ALA A 13 15.68 -0.25 18.51
N ARG A 14 15.53 1.09 18.58
CA ARG A 14 14.31 1.73 19.09
C ARG A 14 13.12 1.48 18.18
N TRP A 15 13.27 1.67 16.86
CA TRP A 15 12.17 1.39 15.92
C TRP A 15 11.85 -0.09 15.80
N GLY A 16 12.86 -0.95 15.87
CA GLY A 16 12.65 -2.40 15.91
C GLY A 16 11.79 -2.79 17.12
N LEU A 17 12.13 -2.30 18.31
CA LEU A 17 11.34 -2.56 19.51
C LEU A 17 9.91 -1.99 19.42
N LEU A 18 9.74 -0.74 18.99
CA LEU A 18 8.42 -0.11 18.89
C LEU A 18 7.49 -0.83 17.90
N THR A 19 8.02 -1.21 16.73
CA THR A 19 7.24 -1.95 15.73
C THR A 19 6.92 -3.37 16.18
N LEU A 20 7.83 -4.03 16.89
CA LEU A 20 7.57 -5.34 17.49
C LEU A 20 6.51 -5.27 18.60
N LEU A 21 6.60 -4.28 19.50
CA LEU A 21 5.59 -4.08 20.54
C LEU A 21 4.21 -3.79 19.94
N SER A 22 4.14 -2.93 18.92
CA SER A 22 2.90 -2.68 18.16
C SER A 22 2.36 -3.97 17.56
N LEU A 23 3.22 -4.81 16.95
CA LEU A 23 2.81 -6.09 16.36
C LEU A 23 2.25 -7.04 17.42
N LEU A 24 2.95 -7.19 18.53
CA LEU A 24 2.53 -8.08 19.63
C LEU A 24 1.17 -7.64 20.19
N VAL A 25 1.00 -6.35 20.48
CA VAL A 25 -0.26 -5.80 21.01
C VAL A 25 -1.40 -6.00 20.01
N LEU A 26 -1.19 -5.66 18.74
CA LEU A 26 -2.25 -5.74 17.74
C LEU A 26 -2.52 -7.18 17.25
N SER A 27 -1.60 -8.12 17.47
CA SER A 27 -1.84 -9.54 17.23
C SER A 27 -2.90 -10.12 18.16
N ALA A 28 -3.15 -9.48 19.32
CA ALA A 28 -4.25 -9.87 20.20
C ALA A 28 -5.62 -9.74 19.51
N VAL A 29 -5.76 -8.88 18.50
CA VAL A 29 -7.03 -8.71 17.76
C VAL A 29 -7.43 -10.00 17.01
N PRO A 30 -6.64 -10.52 16.05
CA PRO A 30 -6.98 -11.79 15.42
C PRO A 30 -7.02 -12.93 16.43
N LEU A 31 -6.09 -12.96 17.39
CA LEU A 31 -5.96 -14.08 18.32
C LEU A 31 -7.08 -14.17 19.37
N SER A 32 -7.87 -13.12 19.58
CA SER A 32 -9.00 -13.18 20.53
C SER A 32 -10.10 -14.14 20.09
N GLY A 33 -10.21 -14.42 18.78
CA GLY A 33 -11.28 -15.25 18.21
C GLY A 33 -12.68 -14.64 18.31
N VAL A 34 -12.81 -13.38 18.72
CA VAL A 34 -14.11 -12.72 18.94
C VAL A 34 -14.88 -12.49 17.64
N THR A 35 -14.18 -12.24 16.54
CA THR A 35 -14.81 -12.13 15.21
C THR A 35 -14.58 -13.40 14.40
N SER A 36 -15.55 -13.74 13.55
CA SER A 36 -15.58 -14.99 12.77
C SER A 36 -14.34 -15.26 11.90
N ARG A 37 -13.56 -14.21 11.60
CA ARG A 37 -12.32 -14.29 10.78
C ARG A 37 -11.14 -13.49 11.35
N GLY A 38 -11.20 -13.11 12.63
CA GLY A 38 -10.17 -12.35 13.33
C GLY A 38 -9.99 -10.88 12.92
N THR A 39 -10.82 -10.36 12.00
CA THR A 39 -10.77 -8.97 11.50
C THR A 39 -11.54 -8.00 12.42
N LEU A 40 -11.20 -6.70 12.39
CA LEU A 40 -11.95 -5.65 13.11
C LEU A 40 -13.32 -5.36 12.51
N LYS A 41 -13.54 -5.69 11.23
CA LYS A 41 -14.81 -5.41 10.57
C LYS A 41 -15.26 -6.59 9.72
N GLU A 42 -16.35 -7.20 10.16
CA GLU A 42 -17.03 -8.25 9.42
C GLU A 42 -17.49 -7.70 8.06
N GLY A 43 -17.20 -8.45 6.99
CA GLY A 43 -17.43 -8.03 5.61
C GLY A 43 -16.17 -7.64 4.83
N TYR A 44 -15.05 -7.32 5.48
CA TYR A 44 -13.76 -7.22 4.79
C TYR A 44 -12.99 -8.53 4.89
N THR A 45 -12.77 -9.14 3.73
CA THR A 45 -12.46 -10.58 3.64
C THR A 45 -11.35 -10.86 2.64
N ASP A 46 -10.64 -9.82 2.21
CA ASP A 46 -9.54 -9.92 1.24
C ASP A 46 -8.43 -10.85 1.73
N HIS A 47 -8.12 -10.84 3.03
CA HIS A 47 -7.10 -11.72 3.63
C HIS A 47 -7.37 -13.22 3.43
N VAL A 48 -8.64 -13.63 3.37
CA VAL A 48 -9.04 -15.02 3.07
C VAL A 48 -9.45 -15.23 1.61
N ARG A 49 -9.91 -14.18 0.93
CA ARG A 49 -10.27 -14.20 -0.49
C ARG A 49 -9.05 -14.39 -1.38
N HIS A 50 -7.96 -13.68 -1.12
CA HIS A 50 -6.77 -13.77 -1.97
C HIS A 50 -6.21 -15.19 -2.09
N PRO A 51 -5.99 -15.94 -1.00
CA PRO A 51 -5.62 -17.36 -1.08
C PRO A 51 -6.57 -18.20 -1.94
N TYR A 52 -7.88 -17.99 -1.79
CA TYR A 52 -8.88 -18.72 -2.58
C TYR A 52 -8.80 -18.38 -4.07
N VAL A 53 -8.64 -17.09 -4.41
CA VAL A 53 -8.44 -16.65 -5.80
C VAL A 53 -7.16 -17.25 -6.39
N VAL A 54 -6.08 -17.33 -5.62
CA VAL A 54 -4.85 -18.01 -6.07
C VAL A 54 -5.14 -19.48 -6.40
N TRP A 55 -5.85 -20.18 -5.52
CA TRP A 55 -6.21 -21.59 -5.74
C TRP A 55 -7.03 -21.79 -7.01
N VAL A 56 -8.07 -20.98 -7.21
CA VAL A 56 -8.87 -20.99 -8.45
C VAL A 56 -7.98 -20.68 -9.68
N GLY A 57 -7.05 -19.74 -9.54
CA GLY A 57 -6.09 -19.39 -10.59
C GLY A 57 -5.17 -20.54 -11.00
N LEU A 58 -4.73 -21.35 -10.05
CA LEU A 58 -3.91 -22.55 -10.33
C LEU A 58 -4.68 -23.59 -11.16
N HIS A 59 -6.02 -23.63 -11.05
CA HIS A 59 -6.87 -24.60 -11.76
C HIS A 59 -7.39 -24.07 -13.10
N ARG A 60 -7.77 -22.79 -13.17
CA ARG A 60 -8.37 -22.18 -14.38
C ARG A 60 -7.36 -21.45 -15.26
N GLY A 61 -6.18 -21.15 -14.72
CA GLY A 61 -5.14 -20.36 -15.38
C GLY A 61 -5.28 -18.85 -15.16
N LEU A 62 -4.17 -18.15 -15.36
CA LEU A 62 -4.03 -16.72 -15.03
C LEU A 62 -4.98 -15.83 -15.85
N GLN A 63 -5.13 -16.09 -17.15
CA GLN A 63 -5.97 -15.27 -18.02
C GLN A 63 -7.44 -15.32 -17.57
N ALA A 64 -7.94 -16.52 -17.22
CA ALA A 64 -9.32 -16.73 -16.81
C ALA A 64 -9.68 -15.88 -15.58
N LEU A 65 -8.77 -15.78 -14.59
CA LEU A 65 -8.95 -14.95 -13.39
C LEU A 65 -9.27 -13.48 -13.67
N TYR A 66 -8.73 -12.93 -14.77
CA TYR A 66 -8.93 -11.54 -15.13
C TYR A 66 -10.13 -11.33 -16.06
N THR A 67 -10.62 -12.37 -16.73
CA THR A 67 -11.66 -12.24 -17.76
C THR A 67 -13.04 -12.71 -17.32
N ALA A 68 -13.17 -13.35 -16.15
CA ALA A 68 -14.44 -13.84 -15.62
C ALA A 68 -14.60 -13.59 -14.11
N PRO A 69 -15.84 -13.46 -13.60
CA PRO A 69 -16.12 -13.38 -12.16
C PRO A 69 -15.66 -14.62 -11.40
N LEU A 70 -15.31 -14.46 -10.12
CA LEU A 70 -14.86 -15.57 -9.27
C LEU A 70 -15.94 -16.66 -9.11
N GLY A 71 -17.22 -16.28 -9.11
CA GLY A 71 -18.37 -17.18 -8.99
C GLY A 71 -18.44 -18.21 -10.11
N GLU A 72 -18.16 -17.81 -11.35
CA GLU A 72 -18.12 -18.70 -12.51
C GLU A 72 -16.86 -19.58 -12.47
N LEU A 73 -15.71 -18.99 -12.13
CA LEU A 73 -14.44 -19.69 -12.16
C LEU A 73 -14.32 -20.79 -11.10
N ARG A 74 -14.94 -20.60 -9.93
CA ARG A 74 -14.85 -21.53 -8.80
C ARG A 74 -15.68 -22.80 -8.96
N GLU A 75 -16.61 -22.86 -9.91
CA GLU A 75 -17.48 -24.02 -10.08
C GLU A 75 -16.67 -25.31 -10.25
N GLY A 76 -17.01 -26.34 -9.48
CA GLY A 76 -16.31 -27.64 -9.52
C GLY A 76 -14.89 -27.64 -8.95
N ILE A 77 -14.40 -26.53 -8.37
CA ILE A 77 -13.08 -26.46 -7.73
C ILE A 77 -13.25 -26.60 -6.21
N PRO A 78 -12.83 -27.72 -5.62
CA PRO A 78 -12.79 -27.83 -4.16
C PRO A 78 -11.66 -26.95 -3.60
N TYR A 79 -11.95 -26.26 -2.50
CA TYR A 79 -10.95 -25.61 -1.67
C TYR A 79 -11.44 -25.63 -0.23
N ARG A 80 -10.62 -26.13 0.71
CA ARG A 80 -11.08 -26.30 2.12
C ARG A 80 -11.49 -25.01 2.80
N GLN A 81 -10.93 -23.88 2.37
CA GLN A 81 -11.18 -22.55 2.93
C GLN A 81 -11.92 -21.65 1.93
N ALA A 82 -12.81 -22.23 1.13
CA ALA A 82 -13.61 -21.48 0.15
C ALA A 82 -14.48 -20.40 0.83
N ILE A 83 -14.76 -19.32 0.09
CA ILE A 83 -15.62 -18.23 0.54
C ILE A 83 -16.71 -17.93 -0.49
N ASP A 84 -17.88 -17.48 0.00
CA ASP A 84 -19.06 -17.16 -0.80
C ASP A 84 -19.29 -15.65 -1.01
N GLN A 85 -18.24 -14.85 -0.84
CA GLN A 85 -18.33 -13.39 -0.92
C GLN A 85 -17.53 -12.87 -2.10
N TRP A 86 -17.96 -11.74 -2.66
CA TRP A 86 -17.29 -11.06 -3.77
C TRP A 86 -17.16 -11.94 -5.02
N LEU A 87 -18.17 -12.79 -5.27
CA LEU A 87 -18.19 -13.76 -6.37
C LEU A 87 -18.37 -13.09 -7.73
N ASP A 88 -19.05 -11.95 -7.74
CA ASP A 88 -19.28 -11.08 -8.89
C ASP A 88 -18.05 -10.24 -9.26
N VAL A 89 -17.11 -10.07 -8.32
CA VAL A 89 -15.93 -9.21 -8.51
C VAL A 89 -14.76 -9.98 -9.13
N PRO A 90 -14.22 -9.55 -10.28
CA PRO A 90 -13.04 -10.17 -10.87
C PRO A 90 -11.78 -9.99 -10.02
N TYR A 91 -10.72 -10.69 -10.40
CA TYR A 91 -9.41 -10.39 -9.85
C TYR A 91 -8.88 -9.07 -10.43
N VAL A 92 -8.66 -8.08 -9.57
CA VAL A 92 -8.29 -6.70 -9.98
C VAL A 92 -6.83 -6.32 -9.72
N TYR A 93 -6.04 -7.25 -9.17
CA TYR A 93 -4.69 -6.96 -8.75
C TYR A 93 -3.66 -7.52 -9.73
N PRO A 94 -2.47 -6.90 -9.84
CA PRO A 94 -1.42 -7.45 -10.68
C PRO A 94 -0.95 -8.84 -10.17
N PRO A 95 -0.27 -9.64 -11.02
CA PRO A 95 -0.08 -11.07 -10.76
C PRO A 95 0.92 -11.36 -9.63
N GLY A 96 1.75 -10.39 -9.23
CA GLY A 96 2.63 -10.55 -8.07
C GLY A 96 1.87 -10.74 -6.75
N ALA A 97 0.64 -10.23 -6.63
CA ALA A 97 -0.20 -10.53 -5.47
C ALA A 97 -0.62 -12.02 -5.44
N LEU A 98 -0.76 -12.71 -6.58
CA LEU A 98 -1.00 -14.16 -6.58
C LEU A 98 0.22 -14.91 -6.01
N VAL A 99 1.43 -14.47 -6.35
CA VAL A 99 2.67 -15.03 -5.79
C VAL A 99 2.76 -14.77 -4.29
N LEU A 100 2.40 -13.56 -3.84
CA LEU A 100 2.38 -13.18 -2.42
C LEU A 100 1.46 -14.09 -1.59
N PHE A 101 0.31 -14.47 -2.15
CA PHE A 101 -0.72 -15.26 -1.45
C PHE A 101 -0.67 -16.76 -1.73
N LEU A 102 0.21 -17.21 -2.64
CA LEU A 102 0.41 -18.63 -2.91
C LEU A 102 0.70 -19.43 -1.64
N PRO A 103 1.62 -19.05 -0.73
CA PRO A 103 1.86 -19.81 0.48
C PRO A 103 0.59 -20.02 1.34
N LEU A 104 -0.26 -19.00 1.45
CA LEU A 104 -1.50 -19.09 2.20
C LEU A 104 -2.55 -19.96 1.50
N ALA A 105 -2.58 -19.97 0.16
CA ALA A 105 -3.45 -20.88 -0.60
C ALA A 105 -3.07 -22.35 -0.35
N LEU A 106 -1.77 -22.65 -0.36
CA LEU A 106 -1.24 -23.99 -0.06
C LEU A 106 -1.55 -24.40 1.38
N VAL A 107 -1.34 -23.50 2.34
CA VAL A 107 -1.68 -23.74 3.75
C VAL A 107 -3.17 -24.00 3.92
N GLY A 108 -4.02 -23.18 3.30
CA GLY A 108 -5.47 -23.32 3.40
C GLY A 108 -6.01 -24.63 2.83
N GLU A 109 -5.40 -25.14 1.75
CA GLU A 109 -5.81 -26.43 1.20
C GLU A 109 -5.29 -27.62 2.01
N TRP A 110 -4.01 -27.65 2.37
CA TRP A 110 -3.42 -28.89 2.89
C TRP A 110 -3.40 -29.02 4.40
N VAL A 111 -3.38 -27.91 5.15
CA VAL A 111 -3.35 -27.96 6.61
C VAL A 111 -4.79 -28.00 7.15
N PRO A 112 -5.20 -29.06 7.88
CA PRO A 112 -6.54 -29.13 8.45
C PRO A 112 -6.68 -28.10 9.56
N MET A 113 -7.48 -27.06 9.31
CA MET A 113 -7.78 -26.01 10.27
C MET A 113 -9.20 -25.48 10.10
N SER A 114 -9.77 -24.95 11.19
CA SER A 114 -11.07 -24.28 11.14
C SER A 114 -10.98 -23.00 10.30
N PRO A 115 -12.09 -22.53 9.71
CA PRO A 115 -12.12 -21.25 8.99
C PRO A 115 -11.64 -20.05 9.83
N LEU A 116 -11.93 -20.07 11.13
CA LEU A 116 -11.45 -19.05 12.06
C LEU A 116 -9.91 -19.07 12.15
N ALA A 117 -9.31 -20.24 12.40
CA ALA A 117 -7.86 -20.38 12.50
C ALA A 117 -7.16 -19.96 11.21
N PHE A 118 -7.72 -20.32 10.05
CA PHE A 118 -7.21 -19.85 8.76
C PHE A 118 -7.27 -18.32 8.63
N GLY A 119 -8.40 -17.71 8.97
CA GLY A 119 -8.57 -16.26 8.99
C GLY A 119 -7.54 -15.56 9.89
N GLN A 120 -7.27 -16.11 11.07
CA GLN A 120 -6.26 -15.59 12.00
C GLN A 120 -4.84 -15.65 11.40
N VAL A 121 -4.44 -16.78 10.81
CA VAL A 121 -3.14 -16.93 10.14
C VAL A 121 -2.99 -15.93 9.01
N CYS A 122 -4.01 -15.80 8.16
CA CYS A 122 -4.02 -14.84 7.07
C CYS A 122 -3.89 -13.39 7.60
N LEU A 123 -4.59 -13.03 8.67
CA LEU A 123 -4.52 -11.67 9.20
C LEU A 123 -3.17 -11.37 9.86
N LEU A 124 -2.59 -12.32 10.61
CA LEU A 124 -1.25 -12.19 11.18
C LEU A 124 -0.19 -12.01 10.09
N TYR A 125 -0.33 -12.73 8.96
CA TYR A 125 0.52 -12.57 7.79
C TYR A 125 0.46 -11.14 7.21
N LEU A 126 -0.74 -10.57 7.08
CA LEU A 126 -0.89 -9.18 6.61
C LEU A 126 -0.38 -8.16 7.64
N LEU A 127 -0.62 -8.40 8.92
CA LEU A 127 -0.14 -7.56 10.01
C LEU A 127 1.39 -7.50 10.04
N LEU A 128 2.07 -8.61 9.74
CA LEU A 128 3.52 -8.64 9.58
C LEU A 128 3.99 -7.68 8.47
N PHE A 129 3.40 -7.72 7.28
CA PHE A 129 3.77 -6.79 6.20
C PHE A 129 3.52 -5.34 6.57
N ALA A 130 2.40 -5.03 7.23
CA ALA A 130 2.12 -3.68 7.70
C ALA A 130 3.17 -3.18 8.70
N HIS A 131 3.65 -4.03 9.60
CA HIS A 131 4.71 -3.66 10.55
C HIS A 131 6.09 -3.55 9.90
N VAL A 132 6.41 -4.40 8.92
CA VAL A 132 7.64 -4.25 8.13
C VAL A 132 7.62 -2.96 7.32
N ALA A 133 6.48 -2.60 6.71
CA ALA A 133 6.29 -1.32 6.01
C ALA A 133 6.47 -0.14 6.95
N LEU A 134 5.87 -0.20 8.14
CA LEU A 134 6.01 0.83 9.17
C LEU A 134 7.48 0.96 9.62
N TYR A 135 8.15 -0.15 9.90
CA TYR A 135 9.56 -0.14 10.27
C TYR A 135 10.42 0.51 9.18
N ALA A 136 10.21 0.12 7.92
CA ALA A 136 10.89 0.74 6.78
C ALA A 136 10.62 2.25 6.70
N ALA A 137 9.38 2.68 6.94
CA ALA A 137 8.99 4.10 6.88
C ALA A 137 9.64 4.91 8.00
N LEU A 138 9.67 4.39 9.22
CA LEU A 138 10.34 5.02 10.36
C LEU A 138 11.86 5.11 10.14
N ARG A 139 12.48 4.06 9.58
CA ARG A 139 13.90 4.06 9.21
C ARG A 139 14.23 5.01 8.07
N LEU A 140 13.33 5.18 7.12
CA LEU A 140 13.46 6.21 6.09
C LEU A 140 13.40 7.60 6.74
N LEU A 141 12.35 7.87 7.52
CA LEU A 141 12.13 9.16 8.19
C LEU A 141 13.33 9.57 9.06
N ASP A 142 13.94 8.64 9.79
CA ASP A 142 15.18 8.87 10.54
C ASP A 142 16.29 9.53 9.71
N GLY A 143 16.47 9.05 8.48
CA GLY A 143 17.53 9.48 7.57
C GLY A 143 17.20 10.73 6.75
N LEU A 144 15.95 11.19 6.75
CA LEU A 144 15.53 12.40 6.04
C LEU A 144 15.78 13.66 6.88
N PRO A 145 15.59 14.90 6.39
CA PRO A 145 15.71 16.13 7.21
C PRO A 145 14.65 16.24 8.32
N ALA A 146 14.97 16.91 9.44
CA ALA A 146 14.06 17.04 10.59
C ALA A 146 12.79 17.85 10.26
N GLY A 147 11.77 17.81 11.13
CA GLY A 147 10.54 18.61 11.01
C GLY A 147 9.33 17.84 10.48
N GLY A 148 8.28 17.69 11.29
CA GLY A 148 7.02 17.02 10.91
C GLY A 148 7.09 15.49 10.69
N ARG A 149 8.25 14.85 10.89
CA ARG A 149 8.43 13.40 10.68
C ARG A 149 7.51 12.55 11.56
N TRP A 150 7.27 12.98 12.80
CA TRP A 150 6.40 12.27 13.74
C TRP A 150 4.96 12.17 13.22
N ALA A 151 4.46 13.23 12.56
CA ALA A 151 3.10 13.25 12.01
C ALA A 151 2.99 12.29 10.83
N VAL A 152 4.03 12.21 9.99
CA VAL A 152 4.09 11.23 8.90
C VAL A 152 4.16 9.80 9.44
N GLY A 153 4.99 9.57 10.46
CA GLY A 153 5.09 8.27 11.13
C GLY A 153 3.76 7.83 11.78
N LEU A 154 3.07 8.77 12.44
CA LEU A 154 1.74 8.54 13.03
C LEU A 154 0.70 8.23 11.95
N LEU A 155 0.68 8.98 10.85
CA LEU A 155 -0.19 8.69 9.71
C LEU A 155 0.07 7.30 9.14
N CYS A 156 1.35 6.93 8.94
CA CYS A 156 1.73 5.59 8.48
C CYS A 156 1.22 4.52 9.42
N TRP A 157 1.42 4.67 10.74
CA TRP A 157 0.92 3.72 11.73
C TRP A 157 -0.61 3.59 11.66
N LEU A 158 -1.35 4.70 11.75
CA LEU A 158 -2.82 4.68 11.72
C LEU A 158 -3.36 3.97 10.48
N VAL A 159 -2.86 4.32 9.30
CA VAL A 159 -3.37 3.78 8.04
C VAL A 159 -2.96 2.32 7.86
N LEU A 160 -1.68 1.97 8.09
CA LEU A 160 -1.20 0.59 7.92
C LEU A 160 -1.89 -0.38 8.89
N MET A 161 -2.07 0.00 10.15
CA MET A 161 -2.71 -0.86 11.15
C MET A 161 -4.18 -1.05 10.83
N ARG A 162 -4.89 0.03 10.47
CA ARG A 162 -6.31 -0.05 10.06
C ARG A 162 -6.50 -0.96 8.85
N LEU A 163 -5.65 -0.83 7.84
CA LEU A 163 -5.69 -1.68 6.65
C LEU A 163 -5.49 -3.15 7.01
N ALA A 164 -4.39 -3.48 7.69
CA ALA A 164 -4.07 -4.86 8.03
C ALA A 164 -5.14 -5.50 8.90
N LEU A 165 -5.62 -4.80 9.94
CA LEU A 165 -6.65 -5.31 10.84
C LEU A 165 -8.04 -5.42 10.18
N HIS A 166 -8.24 -4.79 9.02
CA HIS A 166 -9.42 -4.97 8.17
C HIS A 166 -9.19 -6.02 7.08
N GLY A 167 -8.08 -6.77 7.10
CA GLY A 167 -7.79 -7.81 6.12
C GLY A 167 -7.23 -7.31 4.79
N GLN A 168 -6.76 -6.06 4.73
CA GLN A 168 -6.17 -5.46 3.53
C GLN A 168 -4.65 -5.69 3.49
N TYR A 169 -4.13 -6.11 2.34
CA TYR A 169 -2.70 -6.50 2.19
C TYR A 169 -1.78 -5.35 1.77
N ASP A 170 -2.31 -4.12 1.76
CA ASP A 170 -1.64 -2.90 1.34
C ASP A 170 -0.20 -2.73 1.88
N GLY A 171 0.07 -3.18 3.11
CA GLY A 171 1.40 -3.15 3.69
C GLY A 171 2.48 -3.77 2.80
N ALA A 172 2.16 -4.82 2.03
CA ALA A 172 3.11 -5.55 1.20
C ALA A 172 3.63 -4.73 0.00
N TRP A 173 2.78 -3.94 -0.65
CA TRP A 173 3.22 -3.09 -1.77
C TRP A 173 3.79 -1.76 -1.24
N LEU A 174 3.25 -1.25 -0.13
CA LEU A 174 3.74 -0.03 0.52
C LEU A 174 5.18 -0.18 1.02
N VAL A 175 5.55 -1.32 1.62
CA VAL A 175 6.95 -1.56 2.00
C VAL A 175 7.87 -1.46 0.78
N CYS A 176 7.48 -1.98 -0.38
CA CYS A 176 8.25 -1.87 -1.61
C CYS A 176 8.40 -0.39 -2.03
N GLY A 177 7.32 0.40 -1.97
CA GLY A 177 7.37 1.84 -2.23
C GLY A 177 8.33 2.59 -1.31
N VAL A 178 8.29 2.30 0.00
CA VAL A 178 9.20 2.91 0.99
C VAL A 178 10.65 2.49 0.77
N LEU A 179 10.90 1.23 0.42
CA LEU A 179 12.23 0.74 0.09
C LEU A 179 12.77 1.35 -1.22
N ALA A 180 11.91 1.63 -2.19
CA ALA A 180 12.27 2.38 -3.39
C ALA A 180 12.72 3.82 -3.04
N LEU A 181 11.95 4.53 -2.21
CA LEU A 181 12.32 5.86 -1.72
C LEU A 181 13.63 5.84 -0.92
N THR A 182 13.81 4.83 -0.06
CA THR A 182 15.04 4.63 0.72
C THR A 182 16.25 4.38 -0.18
N ALA A 183 16.10 3.56 -1.22
CA ALA A 183 17.16 3.32 -2.18
C ALA A 183 17.50 4.60 -2.96
N LEU A 184 16.50 5.39 -3.34
CA LEU A 184 16.71 6.66 -4.04
C LEU A 184 17.40 7.70 -3.15
N ALA A 185 17.02 7.80 -1.87
CA ALA A 185 17.66 8.67 -0.88
C ALA A 185 19.14 8.30 -0.63
N LYS A 186 19.50 7.02 -0.83
CA LYS A 186 20.88 6.51 -0.73
C LYS A 186 21.63 6.52 -2.08
N ASP A 187 21.09 7.20 -3.08
CA ASP A 187 21.61 7.25 -4.45
C ASP A 187 21.85 5.86 -5.09
N ARG A 188 20.92 4.92 -4.84
CA ARG A 188 20.90 3.57 -5.44
C ARG A 188 19.73 3.43 -6.41
N PRO A 189 19.71 4.15 -7.55
CA PRO A 189 18.54 4.23 -8.42
C PRO A 189 18.17 2.88 -9.08
N VAL A 190 19.16 2.02 -9.34
CA VAL A 190 18.91 0.65 -9.86
C VAL A 190 18.11 -0.18 -8.86
N VAL A 191 18.44 -0.08 -7.57
CA VAL A 191 17.71 -0.79 -6.50
C VAL A 191 16.31 -0.19 -6.34
N ALA A 192 16.17 1.13 -6.46
CA ALA A 192 14.86 1.79 -6.44
C ALA A 192 13.95 1.25 -7.56
N LEU A 193 14.44 1.14 -8.79
CA LEU A 193 13.69 0.58 -9.91
C LEU A 193 13.19 -0.86 -9.65
N ARG A 194 14.01 -1.71 -9.02
CA ARG A 194 13.60 -3.08 -8.67
C ARG A 194 12.45 -3.10 -7.67
N TRP A 195 12.51 -2.27 -6.63
CA TRP A 195 11.43 -2.14 -5.66
C TRP A 195 10.16 -1.55 -6.26
N LEU A 196 10.29 -0.61 -7.20
CA LEU A 196 9.15 -0.07 -7.96
C LEU A 196 8.48 -1.12 -8.83
N ALA A 197 9.25 -1.93 -9.55
CA ALA A 197 8.71 -3.05 -10.31
C ALA A 197 7.97 -4.04 -9.41
N LEU A 198 8.53 -4.36 -8.24
CA LEU A 198 7.86 -5.23 -7.26
C LEU A 198 6.58 -4.60 -6.72
N ALA A 199 6.60 -3.31 -6.35
CA ALA A 199 5.38 -2.60 -5.92
C ALA A 199 4.29 -2.63 -7.00
N ALA A 200 4.66 -2.39 -8.27
CA ALA A 200 3.75 -2.44 -9.41
C ALA A 200 3.19 -3.84 -9.68
N LEU A 201 3.99 -4.90 -9.46
CA LEU A 201 3.52 -6.29 -9.55
C LEU A 201 2.61 -6.69 -8.39
N LEU A 202 2.66 -5.98 -7.26
CA LEU A 202 1.80 -6.26 -6.12
C LEU A 202 0.48 -5.48 -6.19
N HIS A 203 0.49 -4.24 -6.65
CA HIS A 203 -0.70 -3.39 -6.57
C HIS A 203 -0.75 -2.29 -7.65
N TYR A 204 -1.91 -2.10 -8.29
CA TYR A 204 -2.10 -1.08 -9.33
C TYR A 204 -1.91 0.36 -8.82
N ARG A 205 -2.32 0.64 -7.57
CA ARG A 205 -2.07 1.90 -6.84
C ARG A 205 -0.58 2.28 -6.69
N ALA A 206 0.35 1.40 -6.99
CA ALA A 206 1.77 1.76 -7.14
C ALA A 206 2.00 2.82 -8.25
N LEU A 207 0.99 3.14 -9.07
CA LEU A 207 0.98 4.28 -9.99
C LEU A 207 1.42 5.60 -9.32
N VAL A 208 1.12 5.82 -8.04
CA VAL A 208 1.55 7.03 -7.31
C VAL A 208 3.09 7.18 -7.27
N LEU A 209 3.83 6.10 -7.49
CA LEU A 209 5.29 6.06 -7.51
C LEU A 209 5.90 6.32 -8.89
N VAL A 210 5.11 6.62 -9.93
CA VAL A 210 5.63 6.90 -11.28
C VAL A 210 6.69 8.01 -11.27
N ALA A 211 6.46 9.09 -10.49
CA ALA A 211 7.43 10.17 -10.35
C ALA A 211 8.78 9.68 -9.78
N VAL A 212 8.74 8.75 -8.82
CA VAL A 212 9.94 8.11 -8.24
C VAL A 212 10.65 7.29 -9.32
N GLY A 213 9.90 6.55 -10.14
CA GLY A 213 10.42 5.75 -11.24
C GLY A 213 11.10 6.56 -12.32
N VAL A 214 10.50 7.68 -12.73
CA VAL A 214 11.09 8.61 -13.70
C VAL A 214 12.42 9.17 -13.18
N VAL A 215 12.47 9.61 -11.93
CA VAL A 215 13.71 10.14 -11.34
C VAL A 215 14.77 9.04 -11.23
N ALA A 216 14.41 7.84 -10.78
CA ALA A 216 15.34 6.72 -10.68
C ALA A 216 15.89 6.33 -12.06
N LEU A 217 15.03 6.21 -13.07
CA LEU A 217 15.43 5.88 -14.45
C LEU A 217 16.37 6.95 -15.01
N TRP A 218 16.04 8.24 -14.83
CA TRP A 218 16.90 9.33 -15.26
C TRP A 218 18.28 9.27 -14.60
N ARG A 219 18.36 9.01 -13.27
CA ARG A 219 19.65 8.84 -12.58
C ARG A 219 20.44 7.61 -13.04
N VAL A 220 19.76 6.55 -13.50
CA VAL A 220 20.43 5.36 -14.06
C VAL A 220 21.11 5.67 -15.39
N VAL A 221 20.46 6.46 -16.26
CA VAL A 221 20.93 6.67 -17.65
C VAL A 221 21.76 7.94 -17.84
N ARG A 222 21.55 8.96 -17.01
CA ARG A 222 22.20 10.27 -17.19
C ARG A 222 23.72 10.17 -17.12
N GLY A 223 24.38 10.68 -18.16
CA GLY A 223 25.84 10.77 -18.22
C GLY A 223 26.56 9.43 -18.41
N ARG A 224 25.84 8.35 -18.71
CA ARG A 224 26.42 7.01 -18.93
C ARG A 224 26.24 6.56 -20.37
N PRO A 225 27.28 5.99 -21.01
CA PRO A 225 27.13 5.38 -22.33
C PRO A 225 26.20 4.16 -22.24
N VAL A 226 25.44 3.90 -23.31
CA VAL A 226 24.40 2.85 -23.39
C VAL A 226 24.92 1.46 -23.00
N ARG A 227 26.19 1.14 -23.33
CA ARG A 227 26.85 -0.12 -22.98
C ARG A 227 27.00 -0.36 -21.46
N GLN A 228 26.94 0.69 -20.64
CA GLN A 228 27.05 0.62 -19.18
C GLN A 228 25.68 0.63 -18.48
N TRP A 229 24.58 0.63 -19.24
CA TRP A 229 23.26 0.61 -18.66
C TRP A 229 22.99 -0.76 -18.00
N PRO A 230 22.28 -0.80 -16.86
CA PRO A 230 21.98 -2.05 -16.15
C PRO A 230 20.82 -2.78 -16.83
N TRP A 231 21.05 -3.27 -18.05
CA TRP A 231 20.03 -3.82 -18.94
C TRP A 231 19.15 -4.89 -18.29
N GLY A 232 19.71 -5.81 -17.50
CA GLY A 232 18.90 -6.81 -16.80
C GLY A 232 17.83 -6.20 -15.88
N THR A 233 18.14 -5.10 -15.19
CA THR A 233 17.14 -4.39 -14.37
C THR A 233 16.16 -3.60 -15.24
N LEU A 234 16.63 -2.92 -16.29
CA LEU A 234 15.74 -2.17 -17.18
C LEU A 234 14.74 -3.08 -17.90
N LEU A 235 15.20 -4.21 -18.44
CA LEU A 235 14.37 -5.23 -19.07
C LEU A 235 13.41 -5.87 -18.06
N GLY A 236 13.85 -6.16 -16.84
CA GLY A 236 12.98 -6.69 -15.79
C GLY A 236 11.85 -5.72 -15.41
N VAL A 237 12.17 -4.43 -15.27
CA VAL A 237 11.17 -3.37 -15.01
C VAL A 237 10.20 -3.23 -16.18
N ALA A 238 10.71 -3.25 -17.42
CA ALA A 238 9.86 -3.20 -18.61
C ALA A 238 8.93 -4.42 -18.69
N ALA A 239 9.45 -5.63 -18.43
CA ALA A 239 8.65 -6.86 -18.40
C ALA A 239 7.57 -6.82 -17.33
N ALA A 240 7.88 -6.33 -16.12
CA ALA A 240 6.90 -6.12 -15.06
C ALA A 240 5.81 -5.12 -15.50
N GLY A 241 6.19 -4.00 -16.13
CA GLY A 241 5.25 -3.02 -16.68
C GLY A 241 4.33 -3.60 -17.75
N VAL A 242 4.90 -4.33 -18.73
CA VAL A 242 4.13 -5.02 -19.78
C VAL A 242 3.16 -6.02 -19.17
N LEU A 243 3.60 -6.80 -18.18
CA LEU A 243 2.75 -7.76 -17.49
C LEU A 243 1.57 -7.07 -16.77
N CYS A 244 1.82 -6.00 -16.02
CA CYS A 244 0.77 -5.23 -15.34
C CYS A 244 -0.24 -4.63 -16.33
N VAL A 245 0.24 -4.03 -17.43
CA VAL A 245 -0.63 -3.48 -18.48
C VAL A 245 -1.44 -4.60 -19.12
N ARG A 246 -0.82 -5.74 -19.43
CA ARG A 246 -1.51 -6.88 -20.04
C ARG A 246 -2.63 -7.41 -19.15
N THR A 247 -2.37 -7.59 -17.85
CA THR A 247 -3.39 -8.04 -16.90
C THR A 247 -4.50 -7.00 -16.72
N PHE A 248 -4.16 -5.71 -16.74
CA PHE A 248 -5.15 -4.64 -16.72
C PHE A 248 -6.06 -4.67 -17.94
N LEU A 249 -5.51 -4.86 -19.15
CA LEU A 249 -6.28 -4.95 -20.38
C LEU A 249 -7.23 -6.15 -20.41
N TRP A 250 -6.86 -7.27 -19.76
CA TRP A 250 -7.77 -8.42 -19.60
C TRP A 250 -8.94 -8.12 -18.67
N MET A 251 -8.68 -7.42 -17.58
CA MET A 251 -9.68 -7.06 -16.57
C MET A 251 -10.58 -5.90 -17.01
N ALA A 252 -10.07 -4.96 -17.79
CA ALA A 252 -10.75 -3.70 -18.11
C ALA A 252 -12.19 -3.84 -18.65
N PRO A 253 -12.51 -4.79 -19.55
CA PRO A 253 -13.88 -4.97 -20.02
C PRO A 253 -14.86 -5.40 -18.92
N LEU A 254 -14.40 -6.17 -17.94
CA LEU A 254 -15.23 -6.65 -16.83
C LEU A 254 -15.35 -5.57 -15.76
N ALA A 255 -14.24 -4.89 -15.44
CA ALA A 255 -14.26 -3.70 -14.57
C ALA A 255 -15.24 -2.65 -15.11
N ALA A 256 -15.18 -2.30 -16.40
CA ALA A 256 -16.10 -1.31 -16.98
C ALA A 256 -17.60 -1.62 -16.76
N ARG A 257 -17.98 -2.91 -16.69
CA ARG A 257 -19.37 -3.32 -16.40
C ARG A 257 -19.73 -3.16 -14.92
N THR A 258 -18.80 -3.45 -14.02
CA THR A 258 -19.00 -3.27 -12.57
C THR A 258 -18.92 -1.78 -12.16
N ASP A 259 -18.21 -0.98 -12.94
CA ASP A 259 -17.81 0.38 -12.58
C ASP A 259 -18.88 1.43 -12.89
N ALA A 260 -19.75 1.16 -13.86
CA ALA A 260 -20.84 2.05 -14.27
C ALA A 260 -21.79 2.43 -13.12
N ALA A 261 -21.75 1.70 -12.00
CA ALA A 261 -22.58 1.92 -10.82
C ALA A 261 -21.91 2.71 -9.68
N THR A 262 -20.60 3.04 -9.76
CA THR A 262 -19.90 3.67 -8.63
C THR A 262 -19.92 5.21 -8.73
N PRO A 263 -20.37 5.94 -7.70
CA PRO A 263 -20.35 7.40 -7.69
C PRO A 263 -18.93 7.96 -7.86
N SER A 264 -18.77 8.92 -8.77
CA SER A 264 -17.54 9.69 -8.93
C SER A 264 -17.63 10.97 -8.10
N ILE A 265 -16.51 11.41 -7.51
CA ILE A 265 -16.44 12.73 -6.85
C ILE A 265 -16.80 13.87 -7.81
N LEU A 266 -16.66 13.66 -9.11
CA LEU A 266 -17.02 14.64 -10.14
C LEU A 266 -18.53 14.97 -10.14
N GLY A 267 -19.36 14.14 -9.50
CA GLY A 267 -20.79 14.40 -9.30
C GLY A 267 -21.11 15.35 -8.14
N GLU A 268 -20.13 15.71 -7.30
CA GLU A 268 -20.31 16.54 -6.10
C GLU A 268 -19.47 17.83 -6.18
N PRO A 269 -20.02 18.95 -6.67
CA PRO A 269 -19.25 20.17 -6.92
C PRO A 269 -18.49 20.71 -5.70
N GLY A 270 -19.06 20.58 -4.50
CA GLY A 270 -18.41 20.99 -3.25
C GLY A 270 -17.19 20.15 -2.92
N THR A 271 -17.29 18.83 -3.07
CA THR A 271 -16.18 17.88 -2.88
C THR A 271 -15.06 18.15 -3.89
N VAL A 272 -15.40 18.38 -5.17
CA VAL A 272 -14.42 18.76 -6.20
C VAL A 272 -13.70 20.05 -5.84
N ALA A 273 -14.44 21.10 -5.48
CA ALA A 273 -13.86 22.40 -5.12
C ALA A 273 -12.90 22.29 -3.93
N LEU A 274 -13.27 21.52 -2.90
CA LEU A 274 -12.43 21.23 -1.74
C LEU A 274 -11.14 20.50 -2.13
N VAL A 275 -11.26 19.38 -2.87
CA VAL A 275 -10.12 18.54 -3.26
C VAL A 275 -9.16 19.32 -4.16
N MET A 276 -9.68 20.03 -5.17
CA MET A 276 -8.86 20.81 -6.10
C MET A 276 -8.23 22.01 -5.42
N GLY A 277 -9.00 22.75 -4.59
CA GLY A 277 -8.49 23.91 -3.85
C GLY A 277 -7.38 23.53 -2.87
N LEU A 278 -7.60 22.50 -2.05
CA LEU A 278 -6.59 22.02 -1.09
C LEU A 278 -5.35 21.48 -1.82
N SER A 279 -5.55 20.74 -2.91
CA SER A 279 -4.43 20.21 -3.70
C SER A 279 -3.63 21.30 -4.38
N ALA A 280 -4.26 22.38 -4.87
CA ALA A 280 -3.56 23.53 -5.43
C ALA A 280 -2.68 24.23 -4.38
N VAL A 281 -3.18 24.41 -3.16
CA VAL A 281 -2.40 24.97 -2.04
C VAL A 281 -1.18 24.10 -1.72
N VAL A 282 -1.35 22.79 -1.66
CA VAL A 282 -0.29 21.83 -1.34
C VAL A 282 0.72 21.69 -2.49
N LEU A 283 0.26 21.78 -3.74
CA LEU A 283 1.14 21.88 -4.91
C LEU A 283 2.01 23.14 -4.85
N ALA A 284 1.42 24.31 -4.56
CA ALA A 284 2.18 25.55 -4.40
C ALA A 284 3.18 25.48 -3.24
N LEU A 285 2.77 24.88 -2.11
CA LEU A 285 3.61 24.67 -0.94
C LEU A 285 4.78 23.73 -1.24
N SER A 286 4.53 22.60 -1.91
CA SER A 286 5.59 21.65 -2.29
C SER A 286 6.54 22.22 -3.33
N TRP A 287 6.04 22.97 -4.32
CA TRP A 287 6.85 23.60 -5.36
C TRP A 287 7.82 24.63 -4.77
N ARG A 288 7.34 25.49 -3.86
CA ARG A 288 8.15 26.53 -3.21
C ARG A 288 9.02 26.00 -2.06
N GLY A 289 8.50 25.03 -1.31
CA GLY A 289 9.06 24.58 -0.04
C GLY A 289 9.89 23.30 -0.11
N ALA A 290 9.76 22.48 -1.16
CA ALA A 290 10.41 21.18 -1.29
C ALA A 290 11.08 20.99 -2.66
N ASP A 291 10.67 20.00 -3.46
CA ASP A 291 11.30 19.64 -4.73
C ASP A 291 10.29 19.09 -5.76
N GLY A 292 10.74 18.95 -7.01
CA GLY A 292 9.89 18.52 -8.11
C GLY A 292 9.36 17.08 -7.95
N LEU A 293 10.04 16.20 -7.22
CA LEU A 293 9.52 14.86 -6.93
C LEU A 293 8.32 14.94 -5.99
N VAL A 294 8.40 15.75 -4.94
CA VAL A 294 7.27 15.97 -4.02
C VAL A 294 6.08 16.54 -4.78
N THR A 295 6.29 17.60 -5.58
CA THR A 295 5.21 18.23 -6.36
C THR A 295 4.57 17.27 -7.37
N ALA A 296 5.39 16.49 -8.09
CA ALA A 296 4.87 15.48 -9.01
C ALA A 296 4.08 14.38 -8.29
N SER A 297 4.53 13.96 -7.10
CA SER A 297 3.83 12.95 -6.28
C SER A 297 2.48 13.45 -5.78
N VAL A 298 2.38 14.74 -5.41
CA VAL A 298 1.09 15.36 -5.09
C VAL A 298 0.17 15.33 -6.30
N GLY A 299 0.66 15.75 -7.48
CA GLY A 299 -0.13 15.73 -8.72
C GLY A 299 -0.67 14.33 -9.06
N LEU A 300 0.17 13.29 -8.93
CA LEU A 300 -0.26 11.90 -9.12
C LEU A 300 -1.31 11.45 -8.08
N GLY A 301 -1.18 11.90 -6.83
CA GLY A 301 -2.19 11.66 -5.80
C GLY A 301 -3.53 12.32 -6.11
N VAL A 302 -3.54 13.53 -6.69
CA VAL A 302 -4.76 14.19 -7.17
C VAL A 302 -5.40 13.41 -8.30
N VAL A 303 -4.61 12.96 -9.28
CA VAL A 303 -5.11 12.12 -10.38
C VAL A 303 -5.77 10.87 -9.83
N LEU A 304 -5.12 10.18 -8.88
CA LEU A 304 -5.69 9.01 -8.23
C LEU A 304 -7.03 9.33 -7.54
N ALA A 305 -7.10 10.46 -6.83
CA ALA A 305 -8.31 10.90 -6.15
C ALA A 305 -9.48 11.17 -7.11
N VAL A 306 -9.21 11.53 -8.37
CA VAL A 306 -10.23 11.76 -9.39
C VAL A 306 -10.69 10.46 -10.04
N ILE A 307 -9.77 9.54 -10.35
CA ILE A 307 -10.07 8.35 -11.16
C ILE A 307 -10.44 7.12 -10.32
N ASP A 308 -10.07 7.09 -9.05
CA ASP A 308 -10.24 5.94 -8.18
C ASP A 308 -10.90 6.35 -6.87
N THR A 309 -12.24 6.38 -6.81
CA THR A 309 -13.02 6.96 -5.69
C THR A 309 -13.74 5.91 -4.83
N ARG A 310 -13.56 4.63 -5.11
CA ARG A 310 -14.54 3.60 -4.71
C ARG A 310 -14.51 3.24 -3.23
N HIS A 311 -13.32 3.22 -2.65
CA HIS A 311 -13.11 2.53 -1.39
C HIS A 311 -12.09 3.26 -0.51
N TRP A 312 -12.41 3.43 0.78
CA TRP A 312 -11.57 4.10 1.77
C TRP A 312 -10.12 3.61 1.79
N TRP A 313 -9.87 2.32 1.55
CA TRP A 313 -8.51 1.77 1.59
C TRP A 313 -7.64 2.25 0.44
N HIS A 314 -8.23 2.74 -0.66
CA HIS A 314 -7.48 3.26 -1.82
C HIS A 314 -6.62 4.47 -1.46
N ALA A 315 -7.04 5.25 -0.46
CA ALA A 315 -6.29 6.38 0.08
C ALA A 315 -4.89 6.02 0.64
N SER A 316 -4.61 4.73 0.91
CA SER A 316 -3.32 4.29 1.44
C SER A 316 -2.13 4.73 0.57
N ALA A 317 -2.33 4.87 -0.75
CA ALA A 317 -1.31 5.32 -1.67
C ALA A 317 -0.80 6.74 -1.36
N LEU A 318 -1.65 7.59 -0.77
CA LEU A 318 -1.28 8.95 -0.39
C LEU A 318 -0.26 8.99 0.74
N MET A 319 -0.07 7.91 1.51
CA MET A 319 0.94 7.89 2.57
C MET A 319 2.38 7.98 2.03
N LEU A 320 2.61 7.58 0.78
CA LEU A 320 3.94 7.63 0.16
C LEU A 320 4.35 9.06 -0.20
N VAL A 321 3.38 9.96 -0.42
CA VAL A 321 3.63 11.35 -0.80
C VAL A 321 4.41 12.12 0.28
N PRO A 322 3.99 12.18 1.56
CA PRO A 322 4.77 12.86 2.60
C PRO A 322 6.14 12.22 2.86
N LEU A 323 6.32 10.93 2.55
CA LEU A 323 7.61 10.24 2.64
C LEU A 323 8.61 10.65 1.56
N THR A 324 8.16 11.29 0.47
CA THR A 324 9.06 11.82 -0.57
C THR A 324 9.82 13.08 -0.13
N VAL A 325 9.35 13.77 0.92
CA VAL A 325 9.92 15.05 1.38
C VAL A 325 11.32 14.85 1.94
N GLY A 326 12.31 15.38 1.23
CA GLY A 326 13.72 15.30 1.62
C GLY A 326 14.49 14.14 0.99
N VAL A 327 13.86 13.36 0.10
CA VAL A 327 14.50 12.20 -0.54
C VAL A 327 15.58 12.64 -1.53
N LEU A 328 15.35 13.70 -2.31
CA LEU A 328 16.31 14.18 -3.31
C LEU A 328 17.16 15.36 -2.82
N ARG A 329 16.56 16.26 -2.04
CA ARG A 329 17.23 17.46 -1.50
C ARG A 329 16.60 17.89 -0.19
N THR A 330 17.36 18.59 0.64
CA THR A 330 16.82 19.20 1.87
C THR A 330 15.76 20.25 1.51
N PRO A 331 14.50 20.11 1.98
CA PRO A 331 13.45 21.07 1.71
C PRO A 331 13.72 22.37 2.48
N ARG A 332 13.24 23.50 1.95
CA ARG A 332 13.31 24.81 2.61
C ARG A 332 12.44 24.85 3.87
N TRP A 333 11.27 24.21 3.81
CA TRP A 333 10.27 24.20 4.89
C TRP A 333 9.79 22.78 5.22
N PRO A 334 10.66 21.90 5.75
CA PRO A 334 10.33 20.49 5.95
C PRO A 334 9.06 20.28 6.77
N THR A 335 8.91 21.01 7.87
CA THR A 335 7.74 20.88 8.77
C THR A 335 6.46 21.29 8.06
N ALA A 336 6.43 22.48 7.44
CA ALA A 336 5.23 22.98 6.78
C ALA A 336 4.80 22.06 5.63
N VAL A 337 5.75 21.62 4.79
CA VAL A 337 5.45 20.72 3.67
C VAL A 337 4.91 19.38 4.18
N ARG A 338 5.55 18.74 5.16
CA ARG A 338 5.07 17.45 5.68
C ARG A 338 3.72 17.55 6.37
N LEU A 339 3.50 18.57 7.21
CA LEU A 339 2.22 18.76 7.88
C LEU A 339 1.12 19.08 6.86
N GLY A 340 1.40 19.93 5.86
CA GLY A 340 0.48 20.21 4.77
C GLY A 340 0.10 18.96 3.99
N LEU A 341 1.06 18.07 3.71
CA LEU A 341 0.82 16.79 3.05
C LEU A 341 0.04 15.79 3.91
N VAL A 342 0.28 15.75 5.23
CA VAL A 342 -0.48 14.90 6.16
C VAL A 342 -1.93 15.36 6.23
N VAL A 343 -2.17 16.67 6.38
CA VAL A 343 -3.52 17.26 6.37
C VAL A 343 -4.20 16.99 5.02
N TRP A 344 -3.49 17.23 3.92
CA TRP A 344 -3.99 16.94 2.58
C TRP A 344 -4.40 15.48 2.41
N ALA A 345 -3.53 14.53 2.74
CA ALA A 345 -3.83 13.11 2.63
C ALA A 345 -5.03 12.71 3.51
N GLY A 346 -5.10 13.21 4.74
CA GLY A 346 -6.22 12.95 5.65
C GLY A 346 -7.55 13.53 5.16
N VAL A 347 -7.56 14.77 4.65
CA VAL A 347 -8.77 15.40 4.10
C VAL A 347 -9.22 14.70 2.83
N LEU A 348 -8.30 14.34 1.94
CA LEU A 348 -8.64 13.58 0.75
C LEU A 348 -9.17 12.19 1.11
N GLU A 349 -8.59 11.48 2.08
CA GLU A 349 -9.14 10.21 2.59
C GLU A 349 -10.61 10.36 3.03
N MET A 350 -10.94 11.45 3.73
CA MET A 350 -12.30 11.72 4.19
C MET A 350 -13.24 12.13 3.06
N ALA A 351 -12.83 13.05 2.21
CA ALA A 351 -13.70 13.66 1.20
C ALA A 351 -13.88 12.78 -0.04
N VAL A 352 -12.85 12.04 -0.46
CA VAL A 352 -12.87 11.25 -1.71
C VAL A 352 -13.23 9.81 -1.45
N TRP A 353 -12.69 9.23 -0.39
CA TRP A 353 -12.84 7.80 -0.13
C TRP A 353 -13.67 7.48 1.12
N TYR A 354 -14.28 8.49 1.74
CA TYR A 354 -15.14 8.35 2.93
C TYR A 354 -14.48 7.55 4.07
N GLY A 355 -13.15 7.69 4.19
CA GLY A 355 -12.34 7.07 5.24
C GLY A 355 -11.95 8.06 6.32
N ASN A 356 -11.33 7.57 7.39
CA ASN A 356 -10.61 8.42 8.34
C ASN A 356 -9.55 7.57 9.06
N PRO A 357 -8.26 7.95 9.07
CA PRO A 357 -7.22 7.20 9.78
C PRO A 357 -7.55 6.94 11.25
N LEU A 358 -8.23 7.88 11.91
CA LEU A 358 -8.62 7.80 13.33
C LEU A 358 -9.74 6.77 13.59
N TRP A 359 -10.43 6.30 12.55
CA TRP A 359 -11.42 5.23 12.72
C TRP A 359 -10.80 3.93 13.22
N LEU A 360 -9.48 3.74 13.12
CA LEU A 360 -8.78 2.66 13.82
C LEU A 360 -9.17 2.60 15.31
N PHE A 361 -9.18 3.73 16.01
CA PHE A 361 -9.53 3.76 17.44
C PHE A 361 -11.01 3.47 17.68
N ARG A 362 -11.89 3.96 16.80
CA ARG A 362 -13.32 3.65 16.85
C ARG A 362 -13.55 2.15 16.68
N ASP A 363 -12.88 1.54 15.72
CA ASP A 363 -13.05 0.14 15.36
C ASP A 363 -12.40 -0.77 16.43
N LEU A 364 -11.25 -0.39 17.00
CA LEU A 364 -10.67 -1.04 18.18
C LEU A 364 -11.57 -0.93 19.42
N ASN A 365 -12.15 0.24 19.71
CA ASN A 365 -13.06 0.40 20.84
C ASN A 365 -14.34 -0.44 20.66
N ARG A 366 -14.84 -0.60 19.43
CA ARG A 366 -15.95 -1.52 19.14
C ARG A 366 -15.55 -2.96 19.42
N PHE A 367 -14.38 -3.37 18.94
CA PHE A 367 -13.85 -4.71 19.18
C PHE A 367 -13.66 -5.00 20.68
N LEU A 368 -13.11 -4.06 21.45
CA LEU A 368 -12.91 -4.21 22.90
C LEU A 368 -14.20 -4.35 23.70
N ARG A 369 -15.36 -3.96 23.14
CA ARG A 369 -16.67 -4.17 23.77
C ARG A 369 -17.25 -5.57 23.50
N LEU A 370 -16.64 -6.33 22.60
CA LEU A 370 -17.03 -7.69 22.23
C LEU A 370 -16.17 -8.75 22.94
N VAL A 371 -14.99 -8.36 23.44
CA VAL A 371 -14.14 -9.15 24.35
C VAL A 371 -14.68 -9.01 25.76
#